data_AF-A0A2V6PM29-F1
#
_entry.id   AF-A0A2V6PM29-F1
#
_cell.length_a   1.000
_cell.length_b   1.000
_cell.length_c   1.000
_cell.angle_alpha   90.00
_cell.angle_beta   90.00
_cell.angle_gamma   90.00
#
_symmetry.space_group_name_H-M   'P 1'
#
loop_
_entity.id
_entity.type
_entity.pdbx_description
1 polymer ?
#
loop_
_entity_poly.entity_id
_entity_poly.type
_entity_poly.pdbx_seq_one_letter_code
_entity_poly.pdbx_strand_id
1 'polypeptide(L)' 'ASEWCREKKLDCRIEADGGIDFHTAAECAHAGADTFVSGTGLFKRRNFRAALRKMQKIVDAQARSRS' A
#
# COMPACT_ATOMS: atom_id res chain seq x y z
N ALA A 1 9.68 -6.40 10.61
CA ALA A 1 9.67 -7.22 9.37
C ALA A 1 10.73 -6.75 8.38
N SER A 2 10.73 -5.46 8.01
CA SER A 2 11.73 -4.86 7.11
C SER A 2 13.18 -5.04 7.59
N GLU A 3 13.47 -4.81 8.87
CA GLU A 3 14.82 -4.96 9.44
C GLU A 3 15.33 -6.40 9.35
N TRP A 4 14.51 -7.36 9.77
CA TRP A 4 14.86 -8.78 9.68
C TRP A 4 15.14 -9.22 8.24
N CYS A 5 14.31 -8.80 7.29
CA CYS A 5 14.53 -9.09 5.88
C CYS A 5 15.82 -8.44 5.35
N ARG A 6 16.12 -7.20 5.78
CA ARG A 6 17.37 -6.52 5.43
C ARG A 6 18.60 -7.23 5.99
N GLU A 7 18.58 -7.59 7.26
CA GLU A 7 19.67 -8.32 7.94
C GLU A 7 19.97 -9.65 7.25
N LYS A 8 18.91 -10.35 6.82
CA LYS A 8 19.02 -11.65 6.15
C LYS A 8 19.20 -11.55 4.63
N LYS A 9 19.25 -10.34 4.05
CA LYS A 9 19.30 -10.09 2.60
C LYS A 9 18.20 -10.85 1.83
N LEU A 10 17.00 -10.89 2.41
CA LEU A 10 15.84 -11.54 1.81
C LEU A 10 15.05 -10.54 0.98
N ASP A 11 14.60 -10.97 -0.20
CA ASP A 11 13.63 -10.23 -1.00
C ASP A 11 12.24 -10.45 -0.41
N CYS A 12 11.90 -9.61 0.58
CA CYS A 12 10.61 -9.64 1.25
C CYS A 12 9.68 -8.58 0.69
N ARG A 13 8.42 -8.96 0.48
CA ARG A 13 7.31 -8.05 0.27
C ARG A 13 6.70 -7.67 1.62
N ILE A 14 6.30 -6.41 1.78
CA ILE A 14 5.59 -5.93 2.97
C ILE A 14 4.13 -5.69 2.60
N GLU A 15 3.24 -6.54 3.12
CA GLU A 15 1.80 -6.42 2.93
C GLU A 15 1.14 -5.60 4.03
N ALA A 16 0.24 -4.69 3.63
CA ALA A 16 -0.70 -4.00 4.51
C ALA A 16 -2.12 -4.53 4.26
N ASP A 17 -2.71 -5.15 5.29
CA ASP A 17 -4.07 -5.69 5.28
C ASP A 17 -4.85 -5.20 6.51
N GLY A 18 -6.16 -5.00 6.34
CA GLY A 18 -7.06 -4.46 7.35
C GLY A 18 -7.27 -2.95 7.24
N GLY A 19 -8.47 -2.53 6.82
CA GLY A 19 -8.84 -1.11 6.80
C GLY A 19 -8.12 -0.26 5.75
N ILE A 20 -7.59 -0.86 4.69
CA ILE A 20 -6.91 -0.12 3.61
C ILE A 20 -7.91 0.68 2.77
N ASP A 21 -7.86 2.00 2.89
CA ASP A 21 -8.53 2.98 2.04
C ASP A 21 -7.49 3.93 1.40
N PHE A 22 -7.92 5.07 0.84
CA PHE A 22 -6.97 5.99 0.19
C PHE A 22 -6.01 6.67 1.16
N HIS A 23 -6.42 6.91 2.40
CA HIS A 23 -5.60 7.54 3.42
C HIS A 23 -4.61 6.54 3.99
N THR A 24 -5.11 5.40 4.47
CA THR A 24 -4.24 4.38 5.09
C THR A 24 -3.32 3.73 4.07
N ALA A 25 -3.71 3.60 2.79
CA ALA A 25 -2.79 3.17 1.73
C ALA A 25 -1.62 4.15 1.54
N ALA A 26 -1.85 5.47 1.69
CA ALA A 26 -0.80 6.46 1.58
C ALA A 26 0.22 6.32 2.73
N GLU A 27 -0.28 6.22 3.96
CA GLU A 27 0.55 6.06 5.16
C GLU A 27 1.35 4.76 5.12
N CYS A 28 0.71 3.64 4.78
CA CYS A 28 1.36 2.34 4.65
C CYS A 28 2.43 2.35 3.55
N ALA A 29 2.14 2.97 2.39
CA ALA A 29 3.13 3.11 1.31
C ALA A 29 4.34 3.93 1.74
N HIS A 30 4.12 5.04 2.45
CA HIS A 30 5.19 5.86 3.00
C HIS A 30 6.04 5.09 4.04
N ALA A 31 5.40 4.30 4.90
CA ALA A 31 6.06 3.43 5.87
C ALA A 31 6.80 2.24 5.22
N GLY A 32 6.54 1.96 3.95
CA GLY A 32 7.27 0.98 3.16
C GLY A 32 6.55 -0.31 2.81
N ALA A 33 5.23 -0.37 3.00
CA ALA A 33 4.42 -1.41 2.38
C ALA A 33 4.46 -1.30 0.85
N ASP A 34 4.53 -2.45 0.19
CA ASP A 34 4.57 -2.58 -1.28
C ASP A 34 3.43 -3.45 -1.83
N THR A 35 2.66 -4.05 -0.93
CA THR A 35 1.55 -4.96 -1.22
C THR A 35 0.38 -4.55 -0.33
N PHE A 36 -0.82 -4.48 -0.91
CA PHE A 36 -1.98 -3.89 -0.22
C PHE A 36 -3.22 -4.73 -0.45
N VAL A 37 -3.94 -5.03 0.62
CA VAL A 37 -5.23 -5.73 0.58
C VAL A 37 -6.33 -4.74 0.97
N SER A 38 -7.15 -4.35 0.00
CA SER A 38 -8.26 -3.42 0.22
C SER A 38 -9.60 -4.06 -0.13
N GLY A 39 -10.38 -4.34 0.92
CA GLY A 39 -11.76 -4.81 0.79
C GLY A 39 -12.73 -3.64 0.58
N THR A 40 -13.44 -3.27 1.66
CA THR A 40 -14.51 -2.26 1.61
C THR A 40 -14.04 -0.88 1.13
N GLY A 41 -12.74 -0.55 1.26
CA GLY A 41 -12.13 0.68 0.75
C GLY A 41 -12.26 0.86 -0.77
N LEU A 42 -12.27 -0.25 -1.52
CA LEU A 42 -12.48 -0.28 -2.97
C LEU A 42 -13.85 -0.81 -3.38
N PHE A 43 -14.33 -1.92 -2.81
CA PHE A 43 -15.56 -2.58 -3.27
C PHE A 43 -16.84 -1.75 -3.06
N LYS A 44 -16.87 -0.84 -2.08
CA LYS A 44 -18.01 0.07 -1.88
C LYS A 44 -18.05 1.24 -2.87
N ARG A 45 -17.04 1.39 -3.73
CA ARG A 45 -16.95 2.50 -4.69
C ARG A 45 -17.77 2.19 -5.93
N ARG A 46 -18.63 3.13 -6.32
CA ARG A 46 -19.47 3.04 -7.53
C ARG A 46 -18.67 2.72 -8.80
N ASN A 47 -17.44 3.22 -8.89
CA ASN A 47 -16.53 2.91 -9.99
C ASN A 47 -15.24 2.31 -9.43
N PHE A 48 -15.23 0.98 -9.30
CA PHE A 48 -14.09 0.22 -8.79
C PHE A 48 -12.80 0.51 -9.56
N ARG A 49 -12.85 0.51 -10.90
CA ARG A 49 -11.68 0.73 -11.74
C ARG A 49 -11.07 2.12 -11.53
N ALA A 50 -11.91 3.15 -11.39
CA ALA A 50 -11.44 4.50 -11.09
C ALA A 50 -10.83 4.60 -9.69
N ALA A 51 -11.45 3.95 -8.69
CA ALA A 51 -10.93 3.91 -7.32
C ALA A 51 -9.58 3.18 -7.25
N LEU A 52 -9.45 2.03 -7.92
CA LEU A 52 -8.20 1.27 -7.99
C LEU A 52 -7.07 2.12 -8.59
N ARG A 53 -7.30 2.78 -9.73
CA ARG A 53 -6.30 3.67 -10.35
C ARG A 53 -5.92 4.85 -9.45
N LYS A 54 -6.88 5.39 -8.70
CA LYS A 54 -6.61 6.46 -7.74
C LYS A 54 -5.70 5.96 -6.62
N MET A 55 -6.00 4.79 -6.05
CA MET A 55 -5.20 4.17 -5.01
C MET A 55 -3.78 3.86 -5.50
N GLN A 56 -3.64 3.28 -6.70
CA GLN A 56 -2.31 3.02 -7.31
C GLN A 56 -1.48 4.30 -7.43
N LYS A 57 -2.06 5.40 -7.94
CA LYS A 57 -1.36 6.69 -8.03
C LYS A 57 -0.93 7.23 -6.66
N ILE A 58 -1.75 7.06 -5.63
CA ILE A 58 -1.45 7.48 -4.26
C ILE A 58 -0.26 6.68 -3.71
N VAL A 59 -0.34 5.35 -3.80
CA VAL A 59 0.72 4.43 -3.34
C VAL A 59 2.05 4.74 -4.06
N ASP A 60 2.02 4.85 -5.39
CA ASP A 60 3.22 5.15 -6.18
C ASP A 60 3.86 6.50 -5.81
N ALA A 61 3.04 7.52 -5.53
CA ALA A 61 3.54 8.83 -5.12
C ALA A 61 4.22 8.77 -3.75
N GLN A 62 3.61 8.09 -2.78
CA GLN A 62 4.13 7.98 -1.41
C GLN A 62 5.36 7.07 -1.30
N ALA A 63 5.38 5.98 -2.07
CA ALA A 63 6.55 5.10 -2.13
C ALA A 63 7.79 5.84 -2.67
N ARG A 64 7.60 6.77 -3.63
CA ARG A 64 8.69 7.59 -4.19
C ARG A 64 9.16 8.71 -3.26
N SER A 65 8.31 9.21 -2.36
CA SER A 65 8.65 10.29 -1.44
C SER A 65 9.27 9.81 -0.13
N ARG A 66 9.52 8.50 0.01
CA ARG A 66 10.19 7.93 1.19
C ARG A 66 11.67 8.34 1.19
N SER A 67 12.03 9.25 2.09
CA SER A 67 13.41 9.67 2.38
C SER A 67 14.19 8.61 3.14
#